data_AF-A0A964DZR1-F1
#
_entry.id   AF-A0A964DZR1-F1
#
_cell.length_a   1.000
_cell.length_b   1.000
_cell.length_c   1.000
_cell.angle_alpha   90.00
_cell.angle_beta   90.00
_cell.angle_gamma   90.00
#
_symmetry.space_group_name_H-M   'P 1'
#
loop_
_entity.id
_entity.type
_entity.pdbx_description
1 polymer ?
#
loop_
_entity_poly.entity_id
_entity_poly.type
_entity_poly.pdbx_seq_one_letter_code
_entity_poly.pdbx_strand_id
1 'polypeptide(L)' 'MSKVTNLALPDALLVEARALGLDAAQICERVLRNEIALVRTAQWREDHRQALMSSNDYVEHNGLPLEEFRQF' A
#
# COMPACT_ATOMS: atom_id res chain seq x y z
N MET A 1 17.77 -15.03 -2.87
CA MET A 1 17.25 -16.42 -2.92
C MET A 1 15.76 -16.38 -2.60
N SER A 2 14.91 -16.67 -3.59
CA SER A 2 13.47 -16.80 -3.38
C SER A 2 13.19 -18.13 -2.68
N LYS A 3 12.50 -18.12 -1.54
CA LYS A 3 12.13 -19.34 -0.83
C LYS A 3 10.79 -19.85 -1.39
N VAL A 4 10.75 -21.09 -1.87
CA VAL A 4 9.50 -21.70 -2.33
C VAL A 4 8.60 -21.87 -1.10
N THR A 5 7.49 -21.15 -1.10
CA THR A 5 6.46 -21.26 -0.07
C THR A 5 5.30 -22.01 -0.70
N ASN A 6 4.94 -23.15 -0.13
CA ASN A 6 3.86 -23.98 -0.68
C ASN A 6 2.53 -23.30 -0.36
N LEU A 7 1.90 -22.70 -1.37
CA LEU A 7 0.61 -22.04 -1.28
C LEU A 7 -0.45 -22.99 -1.84
N ALA A 8 -1.48 -23.28 -1.06
CA ALA A 8 -2.63 -24.03 -1.54
C ALA A 8 -3.55 -23.09 -2.32
N LEU A 9 -3.60 -23.26 -3.63
CA LEU A 9 -4.55 -22.59 -4.52
C LEU A 9 -5.47 -23.65 -5.16
N PRO A 10 -6.73 -23.32 -5.47
CA PRO A 10 -7.61 -24.25 -6.18
C PRO A 10 -7.00 -24.65 -7.53
N ASP A 11 -6.94 -25.94 -7.82
CA ASP A 11 -6.35 -26.44 -9.07
C ASP A 11 -7.04 -25.86 -10.31
N ALA A 12 -8.36 -25.67 -10.26
CA ALA A 12 -9.13 -25.05 -11.34
C ALA A 12 -8.60 -23.65 -11.70
N LEU A 13 -8.22 -22.85 -10.69
CA LEU A 13 -7.70 -21.50 -10.87
C LEU A 13 -6.30 -21.52 -11.50
N LEU A 14 -5.46 -22.49 -11.11
CA LEU A 14 -4.12 -22.67 -11.68
C LEU A 14 -4.19 -23.14 -13.14
N VAL A 15 -5.13 -24.03 -13.46
CA VAL A 15 -5.37 -24.50 -14.84
C VAL A 15 -5.83 -23.34 -15.71
N GLU A 16 -6.78 -22.53 -15.24
CA GLU A 16 -7.28 -21.37 -15.96
C GLU A 16 -6.18 -20.31 -16.15
N ALA A 17 -5.41 -20.00 -15.11
CA ALA A 17 -4.29 -19.08 -15.19
C ALA A 17 -3.27 -19.51 -16.25
N ARG A 18 -2.92 -20.81 -16.29
CA ARG A 18 -2.02 -21.37 -17.31
C ARG A 18 -2.62 -21.28 -18.72
N ALA A 19 -3.91 -21.58 -18.87
CA ALA A 19 -4.60 -21.47 -20.15
C ALA A 19 -4.61 -20.03 -20.68
N LEU A 20 -4.63 -19.04 -19.79
CA LEU A 20 -4.57 -17.62 -20.10
C LEU A 20 -3.13 -17.05 -20.18
N GLY A 21 -2.11 -17.88 -20.00
CA GLY A 21 -0.70 -17.44 -20.02
C GLY A 21 -0.30 -16.55 -18.84
N LEU A 22 -1.04 -16.62 -17.72
CA LEU A 22 -0.79 -15.83 -16.53
C LEU A 22 0.24 -16.51 -15.62
N ASP A 23 1.21 -15.74 -15.15
CA ASP A 23 2.14 -16.18 -14.11
C ASP A 23 1.51 -15.98 -12.71
N ALA A 24 0.93 -17.05 -12.19
CA ALA A 24 0.29 -17.05 -10.88
C ALA A 24 1.25 -16.63 -9.74
N ALA A 25 2.53 -17.00 -9.82
CA ALA A 25 3.51 -16.65 -8.80
C ALA A 25 3.79 -15.14 -8.81
N GLN A 26 4.01 -14.57 -9.99
CA GLN A 26 4.22 -13.13 -10.15
C GLN A 26 3.00 -12.31 -9.72
N ILE A 27 1.79 -12.76 -10.07
CA ILE A 27 0.54 -12.10 -9.66
C ILE A 27 0.39 -12.15 -8.14
N CYS A 28 0.59 -13.31 -7.53
CA CYS A 28 0.51 -13.47 -6.07
C CYS A 28 1.53 -12.58 -5.35
N GLU A 29 2.77 -12.50 -5.85
CA GLU A 29 3.79 -11.62 -5.29
C GLU A 29 3.34 -10.15 -5.33
N ARG A 30 2.83 -9.69 -6.48
CA ARG A 30 2.35 -8.32 -6.64
C ARG A 30 1.19 -8.01 -5.70
N VAL A 31 0.21 -8.89 -5.63
CA VAL A 31 -0.95 -8.73 -4.73
C VAL A 31 -0.48 -8.68 -3.29
N LEU A 32 0.36 -9.63 -2.86
CA LEU A 32 0.85 -9.68 -1.49
C LEU A 32 1.66 -8.43 -1.13
N ARG A 33 2.50 -7.93 -2.03
CA ARG A 33 3.26 -6.69 -1.82
C ARG A 33 2.33 -5.49 -1.64
N ASN A 34 1.29 -5.40 -2.44
CA ASN A 34 0.30 -4.33 -2.34
C ASN A 34 -0.47 -4.40 -1.01
N GLU A 35 -0.93 -5.59 -0.61
CA GLU A 35 -1.62 -5.78 0.67
C GLU A 35 -0.72 -5.42 1.87
N ILE A 36 0.54 -5.85 1.84
CA ILE A 36 1.52 -5.47 2.87
C ILE A 36 1.71 -3.94 2.91
N ALA A 37 1.81 -3.29 1.76
CA ALA A 37 1.96 -1.84 1.70
C ALA A 37 0.73 -1.12 2.29
N LEU A 38 -0.49 -1.57 1.94
CA LEU A 38 -1.73 -1.01 2.48
C LEU A 38 -1.80 -1.13 4.00
N VAL A 39 -1.53 -2.32 4.54
CA VAL A 39 -1.54 -2.55 5.99
C VAL A 39 -0.49 -1.71 6.70
N ARG A 40 0.73 -1.63 6.14
CA ARG A 40 1.80 -0.79 6.70
C ARG A 40 1.45 0.69 6.69
N THR A 41 0.86 1.18 5.60
CA THR A 41 0.41 2.57 5.51
C THR A 41 -0.69 2.84 6.53
N ALA A 42 -1.64 1.93 6.71
CA ALA A 42 -2.69 2.07 7.72
C ALA A 42 -2.11 2.14 9.14
N GLN A 43 -1.16 1.25 9.46
CA GLN A 43 -0.50 1.23 10.76
C GLN A 43 0.32 2.49 11.00
N TRP A 44 1.12 2.91 10.01
CA TRP A 44 1.88 4.16 10.08
C TRP A 44 0.98 5.37 10.32
N ARG A 45 -0.18 5.43 9.65
CA ARG A 45 -1.15 6.52 9.84
C ARG A 45 -1.70 6.56 11.26
N GLU A 46 -1.96 5.41 11.87
CA GLU A 46 -2.43 5.37 13.26
C GLU A 46 -1.31 5.81 14.21
N ASP A 47 -0.10 5.28 14.03
CA ASP A 47 1.06 5.62 14.85
C ASP A 47 1.39 7.12 14.78
N HIS A 48 1.13 7.77 13.65
CA HIS A 48 1.43 9.19 13.41
C HIS A 48 0.20 10.10 13.48
N ARG A 49 -0.96 9.57 13.90
CA ARG A 49 -2.23 10.31 13.92
C ARG A 49 -2.14 11.62 14.70
N GLN A 50 -1.48 11.61 15.86
CA GLN A 50 -1.33 12.81 16.70
C GLN A 50 -0.47 13.89 16.01
N ALA A 51 0.63 13.48 15.37
CA ALA A 51 1.49 14.42 14.65
C ALA A 51 0.76 15.06 13.46
N LEU A 52 -0.01 14.26 12.72
CA LEU A 52 -0.84 14.74 11.61
C LEU A 52 -1.92 15.71 12.11
N MET A 53 -2.61 15.37 13.21
CA MET A 53 -3.61 16.27 13.81
C MET A 53 -2.97 17.58 14.27
N SER A 54 -1.86 17.53 15.00
CA SER A 54 -1.15 18.74 15.43
C SER A 54 -0.73 19.62 14.25
N SER A 55 -0.31 19.03 13.14
CA SER A 55 0.02 19.76 11.93
C SER A 55 -1.22 20.38 11.27
N ASN A 56 -2.34 19.67 11.23
CA ASN A 56 -3.59 20.18 10.69
C ASN A 56 -4.14 21.33 11.54
N ASP A 57 -4.18 21.16 12.86
CA ASP A 57 -4.60 22.17 13.82
C ASP A 57 -3.76 23.44 13.65
N TYR A 58 -2.44 23.31 13.49
CA TYR A 58 -1.57 24.46 13.22
C TYR A 58 -2.01 25.22 11.96
N VAL A 59 -2.26 24.53 10.85
CA VAL A 59 -2.68 25.15 9.59
C VAL A 59 -4.06 25.80 9.74
N GLU A 60 -4.99 25.18 10.44
CA GLU A 60 -6.32 25.76 10.70
C GLU A 60 -6.25 27.07 11.50
N HIS A 61 -5.36 27.15 12.48
CA HIS A 61 -5.23 28.33 13.33
C HIS A 61 -4.34 29.42 12.73
N ASN A 62 -3.31 29.06 11.96
CA ASN A 62 -2.25 29.98 11.52
C ASN A 62 -2.23 30.22 10.00
N GLY A 63 -3.09 29.51 9.24
CA GLY A 63 -3.03 29.49 7.78
C GLY A 63 -1.92 28.57 7.27
N LEU A 64 -1.78 28.51 5.94
CA LEU A 64 -0.77 27.69 5.31
C LEU A 64 0.62 28.33 5.48
N PRO A 65 1.60 27.61 6.06
CA PRO A 65 2.98 28.10 6.10
C PRO A 65 3.46 28.42 4.69
N LEU A 66 4.11 29.58 4.54
CA LEU A 66 4.76 29.99 3.29
C LEU A 66 3.78 30.17 2.11
N GLU A 67 2.48 30.32 2.36
CA GLU A 67 1.49 30.57 1.31
C GLU A 67 1.86 31.79 0.44
N GLU A 68 2.44 32.82 1.06
CA GLU A 68 2.90 34.05 0.40
C GLU A 68 3.99 33.82 -0.68
N PHE A 69 4.69 32.68 -0.65
CA PHE A 69 5.74 32.34 -1.61
C PHE A 69 5.27 31.36 -2.70
N ARG A 70 3.99 30.97 -2.70
CA ARG A 70 3.45 30.05 -3.72
C ARG A 70 3.43 30.73 -5.09
N GLN A 71 4.31 30.28 -5.98
CA GLN A 71 4.29 30.66 -7.41
C GLN A 71 3.39 29.68 -8.15
N PHE A 72 2.20 30.12 -8.54
CA PHE A 72 1.30 29.38 -9.45
C PHE A 72 1.57 29.76 -10.90
#